data_AF-A0A965FT13-F1
#
_entry.id   AF-A0A965FT13-F1
#
_cell.length_a   1.000
_cell.length_b   1.000
_cell.length_c   1.000
_cell.angle_alpha   90.00
_cell.angle_beta   90.00
_cell.angle_gamma   90.00
#
_symmetry.space_group_name_H-M   'P 1'
#
loop_
_entity.id
_entity.type
_entity.pdbx_description
1 polymer ?
#
loop_
_entity_poly.entity_id
_entity_poly.type
_entity_poly.pdbx_seq_one_letter_code
_entity_poly.pdbx_strand_id
1 'polypeptide(L)' 'MDKYGYKMLFASTHDDETVVYDLGEANDPDMAMKMLSEPDVINMRKEAGVDLESQEVLSTISKHKIWQG' A
#
# COMPACT_ATOMS: atom_id res chain seq x y z
N MET A 1 8.92 5.37 -7.10
CA MET A 1 7.60 5.84 -7.56
C MET A 1 7.41 5.53 -9.04
N ASP A 2 8.12 6.21 -9.94
CA ASP A 2 7.98 6.02 -11.39
C ASP A 2 8.30 4.61 -11.89
N LYS A 3 9.37 3.99 -11.37
CA LYS A 3 9.76 2.60 -11.71
C LYS A 3 8.63 1.58 -11.48
N TYR A 4 7.75 1.85 -10.52
CA TYR A 4 6.68 0.93 -10.12
C TYR A 4 5.30 1.40 -10.61
N GLY A 5 5.25 2.41 -11.48
CA GLY A 5 4.02 2.89 -12.08
C GLY A 5 3.09 3.66 -11.15
N TYR A 6 3.55 4.06 -9.96
CA TYR A 6 2.77 4.93 -9.06
C TYR A 6 2.75 6.35 -9.58
N LYS A 7 1.55 6.94 -9.67
CA LYS A 7 1.34 8.38 -9.84
C LYS A 7 1.18 9.08 -8.50
N MET A 8 0.67 8.36 -7.50
CA MET A 8 0.46 8.86 -6.14
C MET A 8 0.58 7.68 -5.17
N LEU A 9 1.19 7.92 -4.02
CA LEU A 9 1.17 7.03 -2.88
C LEU A 9 1.09 7.90 -1.62
N PHE A 10 0.11 7.61 -0.78
CA PHE A 10 -0.10 8.25 0.50
C PHE A 10 -0.18 7.18 1.58
N ALA A 11 0.63 7.33 2.62
CA ALA A 11 0.62 6.46 3.78
C ALA A 11 0.17 7.27 4.99
N SER A 12 -0.75 6.73 5.77
CA SER A 12 -1.23 7.38 6.99
C SER A 12 -1.69 6.35 8.00
N THR A 13 -1.99 6.82 9.20
CA THR A 13 -2.54 6.02 10.29
C THR A 13 -3.66 6.81 10.96
N HIS A 14 -4.50 6.12 11.72
CA HIS A 14 -5.47 6.78 12.58
C HIS A 14 -4.81 7.20 13.89
N ASP A 15 -5.48 8.03 14.69
CA ASP A 15 -4.91 8.63 15.91
C ASP A 15 -4.37 7.60 16.92
N ASP A 16 -4.99 6.42 17.02
CA ASP A 16 -4.51 5.35 17.90
C ASP A 16 -3.27 4.58 17.37
N GLU A 17 -2.78 4.91 16.17
CA GLU A 17 -1.57 4.36 15.52
C GLU A 17 -1.47 2.83 15.43
N THR A 18 -2.61 2.12 15.41
CA THR A 18 -2.63 0.64 15.39
C THR A 18 -2.70 0.03 13.99
N VAL A 19 -3.08 0.81 12.97
CA VAL A 19 -3.17 0.37 11.57
C VAL A 19 -2.55 1.41 10.64
N VAL A 20 -1.74 0.96 9.70
CA VAL A 20 -1.21 1.78 8.59
C VAL A 20 -2.08 1.56 7.35
N TYR A 21 -2.50 2.64 6.71
CA TYR A 21 -3.22 2.63 5.44
C TYR A 21 -2.34 3.20 4.34
N ASP A 22 -2.18 2.42 3.27
CA ASP A 22 -1.55 2.85 2.03
C ASP A 22 -2.63 3.08 0.97
N LEU A 23 -2.69 4.29 0.41
CA LEU A 23 -3.53 4.64 -0.73
C LEU A 23 -2.65 4.96 -1.93
N GLY A 24 -2.73 4.14 -2.97
CA GLY A 24 -1.95 4.29 -4.20
C GLY A 24 -2.80 4.50 -5.44
N GLU A 25 -2.38 5.41 -6.32
CA GLU A 25 -2.84 5.42 -7.72
C GLU A 25 -1.72 4.85 -8.61
N ALA A 26 -2.02 3.76 -9.32
CA ALA A 26 -1.15 3.15 -10.32
C ALA A 26 -1.96 2.62 -11.50
N ASN A 27 -1.32 2.53 -12.67
CA ASN A 27 -1.95 1.95 -13.86
C ASN A 27 -1.98 0.41 -13.82
N ASP A 28 -1.07 -0.20 -13.05
CA ASP A 28 -0.91 -1.64 -12.88
C ASP A 28 -0.75 -1.94 -11.38
N PRO A 29 -1.81 -2.42 -10.69
CA PRO A 29 -1.77 -2.73 -9.26
C PRO A 29 -0.73 -3.79 -8.91
N ASP A 30 -0.50 -4.80 -9.75
CA ASP A 30 0.48 -5.86 -9.48
C ASP A 30 1.89 -5.30 -9.53
N MET A 31 2.18 -4.39 -10.46
CA MET A 31 3.45 -3.68 -10.51
C MET A 31 3.64 -2.74 -9.32
N ALA A 32 2.57 -2.10 -8.87
CA ALA A 32 2.57 -1.20 -7.72
C ALA A 32 2.92 -1.96 -6.42
N MET A 33 2.37 -3.17 -6.23
CA MET A 33 2.66 -4.01 -5.06
C MET A 33 4.11 -4.50 -4.98
N LYS A 34 4.83 -4.55 -6.11
CA LYS A 34 6.25 -4.94 -6.11
C LYS A 34 7.13 -3.99 -5.30
N MET A 35 6.79 -2.70 -5.23
CA MET A 35 7.51 -1.72 -4.41
C MET A 35 7.48 -2.11 -2.93
N LEU A 36 6.34 -2.60 -2.43
CA LEU A 36 6.18 -3.05 -1.03
C LEU A 36 6.96 -4.33 -0.72
N SER A 37 7.39 -5.06 -1.75
CA SER A 37 8.21 -6.27 -1.64
C SER A 37 9.72 -6.00 -1.78
N GLU A 38 10.14 -4.74 -2.03
CA GLU A 38 11.56 -4.41 -2.12
C GLU A 38 12.22 -4.53 -0.73
N PRO A 39 13.41 -5.16 -0.62
CA PRO A 39 14.05 -5.41 0.67
C PRO A 39 14.23 -4.15 1.53
N ASP A 40 14.63 -3.03 0.92
CA ASP A 40 14.83 -1.77 1.64
C ASP A 40 13.50 -1.22 2.19
N VAL A 41 12.40 -1.38 1.44
CA VAL A 41 11.05 -0.96 1.87
C VAL A 41 10.54 -1.85 3.00
N ILE A 42 10.77 -3.16 2.91
CA ILE A 42 10.43 -4.12 3.98
C ILE A 42 11.19 -3.76 5.26
N ASN A 43 12.49 -3.48 5.17
CA ASN A 43 13.32 -3.14 6.33
C ASN A 43 12.85 -1.84 6.99
N MET A 44 12.60 -0.77 6.20
CA MET A 44 12.07 0.49 6.73
C MET A 44 10.75 0.30 7.48
N ARG A 45 9.83 -0.51 6.95
CA ARG A 45 8.53 -0.79 7.59
C ARG A 45 8.70 -1.58 8.90
N LYS A 46 9.59 -2.58 8.93
CA LYS A 46 9.92 -3.34 10.14
C LYS A 46 10.58 -2.47 11.21
N GLU A 47 11.51 -1.60 10.83
CA GLU A 47 12.14 -0.64 11.76
C GLU A 47 11.13 0.34 12.36
N ALA A 48 10.10 0.70 11.60
CA ALA A 48 8.96 1.49 12.08
C ALA A 48 7.98 0.70 12.96
N GLY A 49 8.21 -0.59 13.21
CA GLY A 49 7.35 -1.44 14.03
C GLY A 49 6.10 -1.98 13.33
N VAL A 50 6.03 -1.86 12.00
CA VAL A 50 4.88 -2.36 11.22
C VAL A 50 4.94 -3.89 11.12
N ASP A 51 3.82 -4.54 11.45
CA ASP A 51 3.60 -5.96 11.14
C ASP A 51 3.21 -6.11 9.67
N LEU A 52 3.99 -6.90 8.93
CA LEU A 52 3.77 -7.13 7.50
C LEU A 52 2.99 -8.42 7.23
N GLU A 53 2.83 -9.31 8.21
CA GLU A 53 2.11 -10.58 8.03
C GLU A 53 0.59 -10.38 7.96
N SER A 54 0.10 -9.29 8.56
CA SER A 54 -1.31 -8.88 8.55
C SER A 54 -1.70 -7.98 7.37
N GLN A 55 -0.81 -7.76 6.39
CA GLN A 55 -1.10 -6.89 5.25
C GLN A 55 -2.19 -7.48 4.33
N GLU A 56 -3.23 -6.69 4.05
CA GLU A 56 -4.28 -7.04 3.11
C GLU A 56 -4.67 -5.86 2.19
N VAL A 57 -5.31 -6.16 1.06
CA VAL A 57 -5.89 -5.15 0.17
C VAL A 57 -7.35 -4.94 0.55
N LEU A 58 -7.68 -3.76 1.08
CA LEU A 58 -9.04 -3.45 1.52
C LEU A 58 -10.02 -3.24 0.37
N SER A 59 -9.60 -2.55 -0.70
CA SER A 59 -10.45 -2.27 -1.85
C SER A 59 -9.66 -1.79 -3.07
N THR A 60 -10.19 -2.04 -4.26
CA THR A 60 -9.68 -1.47 -5.52
C THR A 60 -10.57 -0.33 -5.97
N ILE A 61 -10.03 0.88 -6.01
CA ILE A 61 -10.75 2.07 -6.50
C ILE A 61 -10.59 2.15 -8.02
N SER A 62 -11.70 2.04 -8.75
CA SER A 62 -11.73 2.22 -10.21
C SER A 62 -12.86 3.17 -10.62
N LYS A 63 -12.79 3.70 -11.86
CA LYS A 63 -13.84 4.56 -12.44
C LYS A 63 -15.23 3.91 -12.37
N HIS A 64 -15.29 2.57 -12.40
CA HIS A 64 -16.49 1.80 -12.14
C HIS A 64 -16.41 1.25 -10.71
N LYS A 65 -17.32 1.70 -9.85
CA LYS A 65 -17.36 1.30 -8.44
C LYS A 65 -17.77 -0.17 -8.36
N ILE A 66 -16.85 -1.05 -8.01
CA ILE A 66 -17.16 -2.45 -7.68
C ILE A 66 -16.92 -2.60 -6.18
N TRP A 67 -18.00 -2.71 -5.41
CA TRP A 67 -17.93 -3.18 -4.03
C TRP A 67 -18.01 -4.69 -4.07
N GLN A 68 -16.90 -5.37 -3.77
CA GLN A 68 -16.96 -6.77 -3.36
C GLN A 68 -16.94 -6.78 -1.83
N GLY A 69 -18.01 -7.33 -1.25
CA GLY A 69 -18.10 -7.66 0.17
C GLY A 69 -17.86 -9.13 0.39
#